data_AF-A0A7V8V5T6-F1
#
_entry.id   AF-A0A7V8V5T6-F1
#
_cell.length_a   1.000
_cell.length_b   1.000
_cell.length_c   1.000
_cell.angle_alpha   90.00
_cell.angle_beta   90.00
_cell.angle_gamma   90.00
#
_symmetry.space_group_name_H-M   'P 1'
#
loop_
_entity.id
_entity.type
_entity.pdbx_description
1 polymer ?
#
loop_
_entity_poly.entity_id
_entity_poly.type
_entity_poly.pdbx_seq_one_letter_code
_entity_poly.pdbx_strand_id
1 'polypeptide(L)'
;MGFLFLGLAGILGLVSLVCFILIIVKMFQNDDTTLGIICIVTIFCGIGGLIAFVMGWINAGKYNASQLMLIWTGAIVGSVILNIIGQVLIGGQAA
;
A
#
# COMPACT_ATOMS: atom_id res chain seq x y z
N MET A 1 13.71 -15.76 -14.58
CA MET A 1 12.88 -14.53 -14.56
C MET A 1 11.63 -14.64 -13.68
N GLY A 2 10.81 -15.69 -13.74
CA GLY A 2 9.57 -15.78 -12.93
C GLY A 2 9.75 -15.70 -11.40
N PHE A 3 10.80 -16.33 -10.85
CA PHE A 3 11.07 -16.31 -9.41
C PHE A 3 11.49 -14.93 -8.85
N LEU A 4 12.14 -14.08 -9.66
CA LEU A 4 12.49 -12.71 -9.27
C LEU A 4 11.24 -11.83 -9.17
N PHE A 5 10.32 -11.95 -10.14
CA PHE A 5 9.05 -11.23 -10.12
C PHE A 5 8.16 -11.67 -8.95
N LEU A 6 8.08 -12.97 -8.66
CA LEU A 6 7.37 -13.51 -7.49
C LEU A 6 7.97 -13.01 -6.16
N GLY A 7 9.30 -12.97 -6.05
CA GLY A 7 9.99 -12.45 -4.87
C GLY A 7 9.73 -10.95 -4.66
N LEU A 8 9.83 -10.14 -5.71
CA LEU A 8 9.59 -8.70 -5.62
C LEU A 8 8.12 -8.38 -5.32
N ALA A 9 7.18 -9.10 -5.96
CA ALA A 9 5.76 -8.96 -5.69
C ALA A 9 5.41 -9.30 -4.23
N GLY A 10 6.04 -10.35 -3.67
CA GLY A 10 5.88 -10.71 -2.26
C GLY A 10 6.38 -9.62 -1.31
N ILE A 11 7.57 -9.05 -1.58
CA ILE A 11 8.14 -7.96 -0.77
C ILE A 11 7.26 -6.71 -0.84
N LEU A 12 6.80 -6.33 -2.03
CA LEU A 12 5.91 -5.18 -2.24
C LEU A 12 4.57 -5.35 -1.51
N GLY A 13 4.01 -6.56 -1.54
CA GLY A 13 2.81 -6.91 -0.77
C GLY A 13 3.05 -6.77 0.74
N LEU A 14 4.19 -7.25 1.24
CA LEU A 14 4.56 -7.11 2.65
C LEU A 14 4.72 -5.65 3.06
N VAL A 15 5.41 -4.85 2.26
CA VAL A 15 5.60 -3.41 2.53
C VAL A 15 4.24 -2.70 2.58
N SER A 16 3.33 -3.00 1.65
CA SER A 16 1.98 -2.43 1.66
C SER A 16 1.19 -2.85 2.89
N LEU A 17 1.31 -4.11 3.33
CA LEU A 17 0.62 -4.62 4.51
C LEU A 17 1.16 -3.97 5.79
N VAL A 18 2.47 -3.82 5.92
CA VAL A 18 3.11 -3.14 7.06
C VAL A 18 2.69 -1.67 7.10
N CYS A 19 2.71 -0.97 5.96
CA CYS A 19 2.26 0.43 5.90
C CYS A 19 0.80 0.59 6.33
N PHE A 20 -0.07 -0.33 5.89
CA PHE A 20 -1.48 -0.35 6.28
C PHE A 20 -1.67 -0.53 7.79
N ILE A 21 -0.98 -1.50 8.41
CA ILE A 21 -1.06 -1.71 9.86
C ILE A 21 -0.56 -0.47 10.60
N LEU A 22 0.56 0.12 10.19
CA LEU A 22 1.13 1.30 10.83
C LEU A 22 0.18 2.51 10.77
N ILE A 23 -0.55 2.70 9.66
CA ILE A 23 -1.56 3.76 9.54
C ILE A 23 -2.74 3.52 10.48
N ILE A 24 -3.20 2.27 10.61
CA ILE A 24 -4.27 1.91 11.54
C ILE A 24 -3.85 2.15 12.98
N VAL A 25 -2.63 1.77 13.35
CA VAL A 25 -2.08 2.05 14.70
C VAL A 25 -2.04 3.56 14.94
N LYS A 26 -1.61 4.35 13.97
CA LYS A 26 -1.61 5.82 14.05
C LYS A 26 -3.03 6.39 14.19
N MET A 27 -4.04 5.82 13.54
CA MET A 27 -5.45 6.23 13.70
C MET A 27 -5.93 5.96 15.13
N PHE A 28 -5.64 4.79 15.70
CA PHE A 28 -5.99 4.49 17.09
C PHE A 28 -5.23 5.37 18.09
N GLN A 29 -3.98 5.73 17.82
CA GLN A 29 -3.19 6.64 18.66
C GLN A 29 -3.71 8.10 18.66
N ASN A 30 -4.55 8.47 17.69
CA ASN A 30 -5.11 9.82 17.55
C ASN A 30 -6.64 9.85 17.76
N ASP A 31 -7.17 8.88 18.53
CA ASP A 31 -8.59 8.71 18.88
C ASP A 31 -9.55 8.53 17.70
N ASP A 32 -9.04 8.32 16.47
CA ASP A 32 -9.84 8.07 15.27
C ASP A 32 -10.20 6.58 15.13
N THR A 33 -10.68 6.00 16.23
CA THR A 33 -11.05 4.58 16.37
C THR A 33 -12.10 4.16 15.35
N THR A 34 -13.05 5.05 15.02
CA THR A 34 -14.09 4.81 14.01
C THR A 34 -13.48 4.54 12.63
N LEU A 35 -12.46 5.30 12.24
CA LEU A 35 -11.78 5.11 10.96
C LEU A 35 -10.98 3.81 10.94
N GLY A 36 -10.31 3.49 12.05
CA GLY A 36 -9.61 2.20 12.22
C GLY A 36 -10.56 1.01 12.05
N ILE A 37 -11.72 1.04 12.70
CA ILE A 37 -12.75 -0.02 12.60
C ILE A 37 -13.30 -0.10 11.18
N ILE A 38 -13.62 1.03 10.54
CA ILE A 38 -14.11 1.05 9.15
C ILE A 38 -13.09 0.39 8.23
N CYS A 39 -11.80 0.72 8.37
CA CYS A 39 -10.74 0.13 7.54
C CYS A 39 -10.62 -1.39 7.73
N ILE A 40 -10.74 -1.88 8.97
CA ILE A 40 -10.71 -3.32 9.28
C ILE A 40 -11.94 -4.03 8.70
N VAL A 41 -13.14 -3.48 8.87
CA VAL A 41 -14.38 -4.09 8.36
C VAL A 41 -14.41 -4.09 6.83
N THR A 42 -14.02 -2.98 6.20
CA THR A 42 -13.97 -2.85 4.75
C THR A 42 -12.80 -3.60 4.11
N ILE A 43 -11.86 -4.13 4.90
CA ILE A 43 -10.80 -5.01 4.40
C ILE A 43 -11.38 -6.27 3.77
N PHE A 44 -12.47 -6.81 4.32
CA PHE A 44 -13.18 -7.97 3.78
C PHE A 44 -13.86 -7.66 2.44
N CYS A 45 -14.07 -6.38 2.14
CA CYS A 45 -14.62 -5.92 0.87
C CYS A 45 -13.51 -5.54 -0.14
N GLY A 46 -12.24 -5.69 0.21
CA GLY A 46 -11.10 -5.32 -0.63
C GLY A 46 -10.85 -3.80 -0.76
N ILE A 47 -11.71 -2.97 -0.18
CA ILE A 47 -11.66 -1.50 -0.30
C ILE A 47 -10.99 -0.87 0.94
N GLY A 48 -10.89 -1.60 2.05
CA GLY A 48 -10.32 -1.08 3.30
C GLY A 48 -8.90 -0.54 3.15
N GLY A 49 -8.07 -1.16 2.31
CA GLY A 49 -6.73 -0.66 1.97
C GLY A 49 -6.76 0.73 1.33
N LEU A 50 -7.69 0.97 0.40
CA LEU A 50 -7.84 2.26 -0.27
C LEU A 50 -8.38 3.33 0.67
N ILE A 51 -9.37 2.98 1.51
CA ILE A 51 -9.93 3.92 2.49
C ILE A 51 -8.86 4.33 3.50
N ALA A 52 -8.10 3.37 4.04
CA ALA A 52 -7.00 3.65 4.95
C ALA A 52 -5.92 4.52 4.29
N PHE A 53 -5.63 4.29 3.02
CA PHE A 53 -4.68 5.10 2.26
C PHE A 53 -5.15 6.55 2.10
N VAL A 54 -6.39 6.75 1.63
CA VAL A 54 -6.96 8.09 1.42
C VAL A 54 -7.10 8.84 2.74
N MET A 55 -7.68 8.20 3.76
CA MET A 55 -7.88 8.82 5.08
C MET A 55 -6.54 9.04 5.81
N GLY A 56 -5.57 8.16 5.62
CA GLY A 56 -4.20 8.33 6.09
C GLY A 56 -3.50 9.53 5.45
N TRP A 57 -3.75 9.81 4.17
CA TRP A 57 -3.22 11.00 3.47
C TRP A 57 -3.93 12.27 3.90
N ILE A 58 -5.27 12.27 3.96
CA ILE A 58 -6.07 13.43 4.40
C ILE A 58 -5.64 13.88 5.80
N ASN A 59 -5.40 12.92 6.70
CA ASN A 59 -4.98 13.19 8.07
C ASN A 59 -3.46 13.03 8.28
N ALA A 60 -2.64 13.03 7.22
CA ALA A 60 -1.20 12.80 7.32
C ALA A 60 -0.49 13.82 8.21
N GLY A 61 -1.02 15.05 8.26
CA GLY A 61 -0.57 16.10 9.17
C GLY A 61 -0.95 15.81 10.62
N LYS A 62 -2.21 15.42 10.88
CA LYS A 62 -2.71 15.05 12.22
C LYS A 62 -1.94 13.87 12.80
N TYR A 63 -1.66 12.85 11.99
CA TYR A 63 -1.00 11.63 12.44
C TYR A 63 0.53 11.70 12.45
N ASN A 64 1.12 12.81 11.98
CA ASN A 64 2.55 12.92 11.71
C ASN A 64 3.07 11.68 10.95
N ALA A 65 2.30 11.25 9.94
CA ALA A 65 2.50 10.00 9.20
C ALA A 65 2.84 10.27 7.73
N SER A 66 3.21 11.51 7.39
CA SER A 66 3.51 11.92 6.02
C SER A 66 4.65 11.10 5.40
N GLN A 67 5.71 10.81 6.16
CA GLN A 67 6.81 9.96 5.70
C GLN A 67 6.34 8.52 5.42
N LEU A 68 5.47 7.98 6.28
CA LEU A 68 4.91 6.63 6.11
C LEU A 68 4.01 6.55 4.87
N MET A 69 3.17 7.56 4.65
CA MET A 69 2.32 7.66 3.46
C MET A 69 3.13 7.82 2.17
N LEU A 70 4.24 8.57 2.21
CA LEU A 70 5.16 8.69 1.08
C LEU A 70 5.84 7.37 0.75
N ILE A 71 6.31 6.62 1.76
CA ILE A 71 6.89 5.29 1.57
C ILE A 71 5.85 4.34 0.96
N TRP A 72 4.61 4.36 1.48
CA TRP A 72 3.55 3.49 0.98
C TRP A 72 3.17 3.83 -0.48
N THR A 73 3.04 5.12 -0.79
CA THR A 73 2.79 5.60 -2.16
C THR A 73 3.95 5.21 -3.09
N GLY A 74 5.19 5.39 -2.64
CA GLY A 74 6.40 5.02 -3.39
C GLY A 74 6.48 3.53 -3.67
N ALA A 75 6.07 2.68 -2.72
CA ALA A 75 6.00 1.23 -2.91
C ALA A 75 4.95 0.85 -3.97
N ILE A 76 3.76 1.48 -3.94
CA ILE A 76 2.71 1.26 -4.95
C ILE A 76 3.21 1.70 -6.33
N VAL A 77 3.73 2.91 -6.45
CA VAL A 77 4.26 3.43 -7.72
C VAL A 77 5.41 2.58 -8.25
N GLY A 78 6.34 2.19 -7.37
CA GLY A 78 7.43 1.28 -7.70
C GLY A 78 6.94 -0.07 -8.23
N SER A 79 5.90 -0.64 -7.62
CA SER A 79 5.28 -1.89 -8.08
C SER A 79 4.62 -1.76 -9.46
N VAL A 80 3.95 -0.64 -9.73
CA VAL A 80 3.33 -0.36 -11.03
C VAL A 80 4.39 -0.23 -12.11
N ILE A 81 5.46 0.53 -11.86
CA ILE A 81 6.57 0.70 -12.81
C ILE A 81 7.26 -0.64 -13.10
N LEU A 82 7.54 -1.43 -12.06
CA LEU A 82 8.13 -2.77 -12.21
C LEU A 82 7.23 -3.71 -13.03
N ASN A 83 5.92 -3.65 -12.84
CA ASN A 83 4.97 -4.44 -13.63
C ASN A 83 4.97 -3.99 -15.10
N ILE A 84 4.93 -2.68 -15.36
CA ILE A 84 4.94 -2.15 -16.72
C ILE A 84 6.24 -2.53 -17.44
N ILE A 85 7.40 -2.33 -16.80
CA ILE A 85 8.70 -2.71 -17.36
C ILE A 85 8.76 -4.22 -17.59
N GLY A 86 8.28 -5.02 -16.65
CA GLY A 86 8.19 -6.47 -16.81
C GLY A 86 7.34 -6.88 -18.01
N GLN A 87 6.16 -6.29 -18.19
CA GLN A 87 5.29 -6.54 -19.33
C GLN A 87 5.93 -6.11 -20.66
N VAL A 88 6.62 -4.97 -20.70
CA VAL A 88 7.35 -4.49 -21.89
C VAL A 88 8.52 -5.42 -22.23
N LEU A 89 9.30 -5.86 -21.24
CA LEU A 89 10.44 -6.76 -21.46
C LEU A 89 10.00 -8.19 -21.82
N ILE A 90 8.87 -8.67 -21.32
CA ILE A 90 8.31 -10.00 -21.65
C ILE A 90 7.58 -9.95 -23.00
N GLY A 91 6.83 -8.88 -23.28
CA GLY A 91 6.14 -8.66 -24.56
C GLY A 91 7.11 -8.46 -25.74
N GLY A 92 8.32 -7.96 -25.48
CA GLY A 92 9.39 -7.87 -26.46
C GLY A 92 10.02 -9.20 -26.88
N GLN A 93 9.73 -10.31 -26.21
CA GLN A 93 10.20 -11.66 -26.60
C GLN A 93 9.17 -12.47 -27.42
N ALA A 94 8.00 -11.88 -27.72
CA ALA A 94 6.97 -12.50 -28.55
C ALA A 94 7.02 -12.05 -30.03
N ALA A 95 8.06 -11.30 -30.43
CA ALA A 95 8.32 -10.87 -31.81
C ALA A 95 9.62 -11.48 -32.33
#